data_AF-A0A2N7YPE6-F1
#
_entry.id   AF-A0A2N7YPE6-F1
#
_cell.length_a   1.000
_cell.length_b   1.000
_cell.length_c   1.000
_cell.angle_alpha   90.00
_cell.angle_beta   90.00
_cell.angle_gamma   90.00
#
_symmetry.space_group_name_H-M   'P 1'
#
loop_
_entity.id
_entity.type
_entity.pdbx_description
1 polymer ?
#
loop_
_entity_poly.entity_id
_entity_poly.type
_entity_poly.pdbx_seq_one_letter_code
_entity_poly.pdbx_strand_id
1 'polypeptide(L)'
;MSNKHTKHSNAHSTMKAILQPKQITGKPMNSKIIHVSIAAPGTGKTMAAISAIPGMLGHGKKILYVAPTLALADQVFKDIRRICSSLEPIIIDSRCEGSAEANLNKMLNPKESSHLIICQHITFQKCSTKHLRDWTIIIDELPMPISLRHMAFDQVQLKRLDLIEIIDNQIKIKKNKYEDIKNEVATFNKSKSQKYNQIDTTLSPAAQDIYNAVLSKLPVFADAYHSANEKIVIRIIEEYGFFERFHMAQEVHLLSATLKGSLFDWFARANGFTYAHSNFAQSTTDNVKDVTIYPMLSDKNHCSRGVLDSVDGASNDGCKVLQSMANLIDQQLTNQEYCLMFAYKWGKNTHSRKFIQCKIDSRGLNSFTDTHCAFTAFHGNPNPLAYKSFEYIAKKYNRSTDELQNAWKFTYKLEMTLQNVFRTSLRSKTIDKPVKLYVQDNEVANFLKNMYLPNAKIDDSLAKTYKEKKKPGPTPHPEREKAITMLQAGMKQAVVARATKLDKMTICNYAKAIRQIKAGENSASSTHTLEQWL
;
A
#
# COMPACT_ATOMS: atom_id res chain seq x y z
N MET A 1 40.42 -44.19 51.15
CA MET A 1 39.10 -44.44 51.78
C MET A 1 38.35 -43.12 51.94
N SER A 2 37.08 -43.13 51.54
CA SER A 2 35.96 -42.23 51.91
C SER A 2 35.87 -40.77 51.42
N ASN A 3 35.01 -40.62 50.41
CA ASN A 3 34.02 -39.56 50.16
C ASN A 3 33.50 -38.76 51.38
N LYS A 4 33.17 -37.47 51.17
CA LYS A 4 31.76 -37.00 50.98
C LYS A 4 31.63 -35.50 50.62
N HIS A 5 30.60 -35.25 49.82
CA HIS A 5 30.04 -34.02 49.23
C HIS A 5 29.75 -32.83 50.17
N THR A 6 29.78 -31.59 49.64
CA THR A 6 28.56 -30.80 49.29
C THR A 6 28.84 -29.54 48.45
N LYS A 7 27.81 -29.14 47.69
CA LYS A 7 27.70 -28.11 46.64
C LYS A 7 27.67 -26.67 47.18
N HIS A 8 28.12 -25.67 46.39
CA HIS A 8 27.24 -24.59 45.88
C HIS A 8 27.93 -23.66 44.85
N SER A 9 27.24 -23.48 43.72
CA SER A 9 27.18 -22.34 42.78
C SER A 9 28.03 -21.08 43.03
N ASN A 10 28.76 -20.61 42.00
CA ASN A 10 28.24 -19.55 41.12
C ASN A 10 29.17 -19.28 39.93
N ALA A 11 28.56 -19.36 38.76
CA ALA A 11 29.09 -18.86 37.50
C ALA A 11 28.78 -17.37 37.39
N HIS A 12 29.76 -16.53 37.03
CA HIS A 12 29.54 -15.30 36.28
C HIS A 12 30.88 -14.71 35.81
N SER A 13 31.06 -14.63 34.49
CA SER A 13 31.70 -13.52 33.76
C SER A 13 32.41 -14.02 32.50
N THR A 14 31.64 -14.37 31.47
CA THR A 14 32.15 -14.30 30.10
C THR A 14 30.99 -14.02 29.14
N MET A 15 31.23 -13.06 28.25
CA MET A 15 30.44 -12.72 27.05
C MET A 15 29.15 -11.89 27.21
N LYS A 16 29.32 -10.56 27.26
CA LYS A 16 28.41 -9.61 26.59
C LYS A 16 29.09 -9.08 25.33
N ALA A 17 29.05 -9.85 24.24
CA ALA A 17 29.20 -9.32 22.89
C ALA A 17 27.78 -9.06 22.34
N ILE A 18 27.22 -7.93 22.74
CA ILE A 18 25.99 -7.40 22.14
C ILE A 18 26.38 -6.90 20.76
N LEU A 19 25.91 -7.59 19.72
CA LEU A 19 25.89 -7.08 18.34
C LEU A 19 24.99 -5.84 18.32
N GLN A 20 25.59 -4.67 18.58
CA GLN A 20 24.99 -3.40 18.23
C GLN A 20 24.87 -3.30 16.71
N PRO A 21 23.74 -2.80 16.16
CA PRO A 21 23.67 -2.44 14.75
C PRO A 21 24.79 -1.44 14.46
N LYS A 22 25.58 -1.69 13.41
CA LYS A 22 26.63 -0.77 12.95
C LYS A 22 26.07 0.65 12.89
N GLN A 23 26.50 1.50 13.83
CA GLN A 23 26.38 2.93 13.68
C GLN A 23 27.19 3.30 12.43
N ILE A 24 26.50 3.76 11.39
CA ILE A 24 27.14 4.41 10.26
C ILE A 24 27.61 5.76 10.79
N THR A 25 28.85 5.82 11.26
CA THR A 25 29.49 7.05 11.69
C THR A 25 29.62 7.98 10.48
N GLY A 26 29.12 9.21 10.65
CA GLY A 26 28.97 10.20 9.59
C GLY A 26 30.30 10.73 9.04
N LYS A 27 30.84 10.04 8.03
CA LYS A 27 31.56 10.75 6.96
C LYS A 27 30.51 11.46 6.09
N PRO A 28 30.73 12.71 5.66
CA PRO A 28 29.87 13.35 4.67
C PRO A 28 29.98 12.54 3.38
N MET A 29 28.97 11.69 3.11
CA MET A 29 28.85 11.03 1.82
C MET A 29 28.63 12.13 0.79
N ASN A 30 29.49 12.21 -0.23
CA ASN A 30 29.18 12.95 -1.45
C ASN A 30 27.78 12.51 -1.89
N SER A 31 26.80 13.42 -1.82
CA SER A 31 25.41 13.11 -2.13
C SER A 31 25.34 12.61 -3.57
N LYS A 32 24.88 11.37 -3.77
CA LYS A 32 24.64 10.88 -5.13
C LYS A 32 23.37 11.50 -5.68
N ILE A 33 23.39 11.76 -6.97
CA ILE A 33 22.33 12.44 -7.70
C ILE A 33 21.49 11.38 -8.44
N ILE A 34 20.17 11.50 -8.35
CA ILE A 34 19.22 10.83 -9.26
C ILE A 34 18.71 11.90 -10.23
N HIS A 35 18.90 11.68 -11.52
CA HIS A 35 18.34 12.55 -12.56
C HIS A 35 16.86 12.22 -12.75
N VAL A 36 15.96 13.18 -12.59
CA VAL A 36 14.52 12.91 -12.61
C VAL A 36 13.86 13.65 -13.77
N SER A 37 13.02 12.93 -14.52
CA SER A 37 12.07 13.50 -15.47
C SER A 37 10.67 13.39 -14.86
N ILE A 38 10.12 14.54 -14.45
CA ILE A 38 8.78 14.64 -13.84
C ILE A 38 7.84 15.28 -14.85
N ALA A 39 6.80 14.54 -15.26
CA ALA A 39 5.74 15.07 -16.12
C ALA A 39 4.47 14.24 -16.00
N ALA A 40 3.32 14.79 -16.39
CA ALA A 40 2.04 14.08 -16.33
C ALA A 40 2.09 12.71 -17.04
N PRO A 41 1.30 11.71 -16.60
CA PRO A 41 1.20 10.44 -17.33
C PRO A 41 0.77 10.66 -18.80
N GLY A 42 1.38 9.96 -19.75
CA GLY A 42 1.07 10.10 -21.19
C GLY A 42 1.75 11.26 -21.93
N THR A 43 2.60 12.05 -21.27
CA THR A 43 3.37 13.14 -21.90
C THR A 43 4.54 12.67 -22.76
N GLY A 44 4.81 11.37 -22.83
CA GLY A 44 5.86 10.82 -23.68
C GLY A 44 7.24 10.67 -23.04
N LYS A 45 7.37 10.76 -21.71
CA LYS A 45 8.66 10.54 -20.98
C LYS A 45 9.40 9.26 -21.43
N THR A 46 8.69 8.14 -21.48
CA THR A 46 9.23 6.85 -21.95
C THR A 46 9.78 6.95 -23.36
N MET A 47 9.03 7.56 -24.29
CA MET A 47 9.47 7.74 -25.68
C MET A 47 10.65 8.71 -25.80
N ALA A 48 10.70 9.77 -25.00
CA ALA A 48 11.84 10.70 -24.96
C ALA A 48 13.11 9.99 -24.49
N ALA A 49 13.02 9.18 -23.43
CA ALA A 49 14.14 8.36 -22.96
C ALA A 49 14.58 7.34 -24.02
N ILE A 50 13.64 6.62 -24.64
CA ILE A 50 13.92 5.66 -25.71
C ILE A 50 14.61 6.34 -26.92
N SER A 51 14.14 7.52 -27.31
CA SER A 51 14.71 8.26 -28.45
C SER A 51 16.14 8.75 -28.19
N ALA A 52 16.54 8.90 -26.92
CA ALA A 52 17.90 9.26 -26.54
C ALA A 52 18.88 8.07 -26.51
N ILE A 53 18.38 6.83 -26.42
CA ILE A 53 19.20 5.61 -26.30
C ILE A 53 20.24 5.50 -27.44
N PRO A 54 19.90 5.64 -28.74
CA PRO A 54 20.88 5.51 -29.82
C PRO A 54 22.06 6.48 -29.67
N GLY A 55 21.77 7.74 -29.33
CA GLY A 55 22.79 8.75 -29.07
C GLY A 55 23.68 8.38 -27.88
N MET A 56 23.08 7.94 -26.76
CA MET A 56 23.83 7.53 -25.58
C MET A 56 24.76 6.34 -25.87
N LEU A 57 24.30 5.34 -26.62
CA LEU A 57 25.11 4.20 -27.05
C LEU A 57 26.25 4.64 -27.98
N GLY A 58 25.99 5.59 -28.90
CA GLY A 58 27.01 6.17 -29.77
C GLY A 58 28.15 6.90 -29.01
N HIS A 59 27.87 7.36 -27.79
CA HIS A 59 28.88 7.93 -26.88
C HIS A 59 29.52 6.87 -25.96
N GLY A 60 29.33 5.58 -26.24
CA GLY A 60 29.93 4.47 -25.50
C GLY A 60 29.26 4.14 -24.16
N LYS A 61 28.09 4.71 -23.84
CA LYS A 61 27.36 4.37 -22.60
C LYS A 61 26.77 2.96 -22.71
N LYS A 62 26.72 2.23 -21.58
CA LYS A 62 25.89 1.02 -21.42
C LYS A 62 24.59 1.38 -20.72
N ILE A 63 23.47 0.83 -21.19
CA ILE A 63 22.14 1.25 -20.75
C ILE A 63 21.36 0.05 -20.20
N LEU A 64 20.93 0.17 -18.94
CA LEU A 64 19.99 -0.74 -18.32
C LEU A 64 18.64 -0.04 -18.18
N TYR A 65 17.69 -0.41 -19.04
CA TYR A 65 16.32 0.07 -18.96
C TYR A 65 15.51 -0.83 -18.03
N VAL A 66 14.88 -0.25 -17.02
CA VAL A 66 14.12 -0.99 -16.00
C VAL A 66 12.65 -0.57 -16.06
N ALA A 67 11.80 -1.49 -16.51
CA ALA A 67 10.36 -1.28 -16.65
C ALA A 67 9.58 -1.79 -15.41
N PRO A 68 8.39 -1.26 -15.12
CA PRO A 68 7.59 -1.72 -13.99
C PRO A 68 6.92 -3.07 -14.25
N THR A 69 6.60 -3.41 -15.52
CA THR A 69 5.85 -4.61 -15.89
C THR A 69 6.42 -5.29 -17.14
N LEU A 70 6.06 -6.57 -17.33
CA LEU A 70 6.37 -7.34 -18.55
C LEU A 70 5.85 -6.65 -19.82
N ALA A 71 4.58 -6.21 -19.79
CA ALA A 71 3.96 -5.57 -20.94
C ALA A 71 4.68 -4.28 -21.34
N LEU A 72 5.15 -3.50 -20.37
CA LEU A 72 5.91 -2.29 -20.68
C LEU A 72 7.32 -2.62 -21.19
N ALA A 73 7.99 -3.65 -20.64
CA ALA A 73 9.28 -4.10 -21.17
C ALA A 73 9.17 -4.51 -22.65
N ASP A 74 8.12 -5.26 -23.01
CA ASP A 74 7.84 -5.65 -24.40
C ASP A 74 7.58 -4.43 -25.31
N GLN A 75 6.84 -3.45 -24.80
CA GLN A 75 6.57 -2.21 -25.54
C GLN A 75 7.85 -1.41 -25.76
N VAL A 76 8.67 -1.23 -24.73
CA VAL A 76 9.96 -0.52 -24.80
C VAL A 76 10.89 -1.20 -25.82
N PHE A 77 10.97 -2.53 -25.81
CA PHE A 77 11.75 -3.28 -26.80
C PHE A 77 11.30 -2.98 -28.24
N LYS A 78 9.98 -3.06 -28.50
CA LYS A 78 9.42 -2.76 -29.82
C LYS A 78 9.68 -1.32 -30.25
N ASP A 79 9.57 -0.37 -29.32
CA ASP A 79 9.78 1.05 -29.60
C ASP A 79 11.24 1.38 -29.90
N ILE A 80 12.20 0.79 -29.18
CA ILE A 80 13.63 0.92 -29.49
C ILE A 80 13.93 0.40 -30.90
N ARG A 81 13.45 -0.80 -31.23
CA ARG A 81 13.59 -1.42 -32.56
C ARG A 81 13.01 -0.58 -33.68
N ARG A 82 11.86 0.06 -33.42
CA ARG A 82 11.20 0.94 -34.38
C ARG A 82 12.00 2.21 -34.65
N ILE A 83 12.63 2.79 -33.62
CA ILE A 83 13.45 4.00 -33.75
C ILE A 83 14.80 3.70 -34.40
N CYS A 84 15.41 2.57 -34.05
CA CYS A 84 16.69 2.15 -34.60
C CYS A 84 16.71 0.63 -34.78
N SER A 85 16.48 0.17 -36.02
CA SER A 85 16.34 -1.24 -36.36
C SER A 85 17.60 -2.07 -36.12
N SER A 86 18.77 -1.43 -36.15
CA SER A 86 20.07 -2.05 -35.89
C SER A 86 20.36 -2.29 -34.39
N LEU A 87 19.58 -1.71 -33.48
CA LEU A 87 19.72 -2.00 -32.06
C LEU A 87 19.05 -3.32 -31.71
N GLU A 88 19.74 -4.11 -30.90
CA GLU A 88 19.28 -5.43 -30.43
C GLU A 88 19.27 -5.44 -28.88
N PRO A 89 18.22 -4.89 -28.24
CA PRO A 89 18.13 -4.91 -26.78
C PRO A 89 17.97 -6.34 -26.27
N ILE A 90 18.66 -6.68 -25.18
CA ILE A 90 18.45 -7.97 -24.52
C ILE A 90 17.34 -7.81 -23.47
N ILE A 91 16.21 -8.50 -23.65
CA ILE A 91 15.16 -8.56 -22.64
C ILE A 91 15.50 -9.66 -21.61
N ILE A 92 15.48 -9.30 -20.33
CA ILE A 92 15.65 -10.22 -19.21
C ILE A 92 14.43 -10.13 -18.30
N ASP A 93 13.65 -11.21 -18.29
CA ASP A 93 12.43 -11.28 -17.51
C ASP A 93 12.11 -12.69 -17.00
N SER A 94 10.95 -12.85 -16.39
CA SER A 94 10.50 -14.11 -15.77
C SER A 94 10.20 -15.23 -16.77
N ARG A 95 10.20 -14.94 -18.08
CA ARG A 95 10.03 -15.92 -19.17
C ARG A 95 11.37 -16.52 -19.60
N CYS A 96 12.50 -15.91 -19.23
CA CYS A 96 13.82 -16.48 -19.49
C CYS A 96 13.99 -17.80 -18.72
N GLU A 97 14.72 -18.75 -19.30
CA GLU A 97 15.10 -19.96 -18.58
C GLU A 97 15.98 -19.63 -17.37
N GLY A 98 15.73 -20.32 -16.25
CA GLY A 98 16.42 -20.08 -14.99
C GLY A 98 15.94 -18.82 -14.27
N SER A 99 16.81 -18.26 -13.43
CA SER A 99 16.49 -17.05 -12.66
C SER A 99 16.75 -15.79 -13.50
N ALA A 100 15.74 -14.95 -13.68
CA ALA A 100 15.89 -13.64 -14.31
C ALA A 100 17.01 -12.80 -13.66
N GLU A 101 17.18 -12.92 -12.34
CA GLU A 101 18.22 -12.24 -11.58
C GLU A 101 19.62 -12.76 -11.94
N ALA A 102 19.76 -14.08 -12.10
CA ALA A 102 21.02 -14.71 -12.51
C ALA A 102 21.37 -14.34 -13.96
N ASN A 103 20.38 -14.33 -14.85
CA ASN A 103 20.56 -13.92 -16.24
C ASN A 103 20.96 -12.45 -16.34
N LEU A 104 20.33 -11.57 -15.55
CA LEU A 104 20.73 -10.17 -15.48
C LEU A 104 22.17 -10.02 -14.98
N ASN A 105 22.55 -10.72 -13.91
CA ASN A 105 23.92 -10.68 -13.40
C ASN A 105 24.96 -11.18 -14.41
N LYS A 106 24.61 -12.20 -15.20
CA LYS A 106 25.46 -12.67 -16.29
C LYS A 106 25.65 -11.55 -17.31
N MET A 107 24.56 -10.96 -17.81
CA MET A 107 24.59 -9.94 -18.86
C MET A 107 25.20 -8.60 -18.43
N LEU A 108 25.17 -8.28 -17.13
CA LEU A 108 25.84 -7.10 -16.58
C LEU A 108 27.37 -7.26 -16.52
N ASN A 109 27.89 -8.49 -16.59
CA ASN A 109 29.32 -8.76 -16.48
C ASN A 109 30.09 -8.05 -17.60
N PRO A 110 31.19 -7.33 -17.29
CA PRO A 110 32.00 -6.63 -18.30
C PRO A 110 32.54 -7.52 -19.43
N LYS A 111 32.62 -8.84 -19.21
CA LYS A 111 33.03 -9.82 -20.23
C LYS A 111 31.98 -10.05 -21.32
N GLU A 112 30.71 -9.71 -21.05
CA GLU A 112 29.65 -9.79 -22.04
C GLU A 112 29.63 -8.52 -22.90
N SER A 113 29.30 -8.67 -24.18
CA SER A 113 29.21 -7.58 -25.17
C SER A 113 27.90 -6.79 -25.09
N SER A 114 27.09 -7.00 -24.05
CA SER A 114 25.80 -6.36 -23.89
C SER A 114 25.95 -4.87 -23.58
N HIS A 115 25.36 -4.02 -24.42
CA HIS A 115 25.35 -2.55 -24.23
C HIS A 115 23.96 -2.00 -23.91
N LEU A 116 22.91 -2.80 -24.13
CA LEU A 116 21.52 -2.41 -23.88
C LEU A 116 20.72 -3.60 -23.35
N ILE A 117 20.25 -3.49 -22.11
CA ILE A 117 19.46 -4.51 -21.43
C ILE A 117 18.13 -3.90 -21.00
N ILE A 118 17.04 -4.63 -21.16
CA ILE A 118 15.71 -4.29 -20.65
C ILE A 118 15.34 -5.35 -19.60
N CYS A 119 15.00 -4.93 -18.38
CA CYS A 119 14.49 -5.83 -17.35
C CYS A 119 13.34 -5.20 -16.57
N GLN A 120 12.69 -5.95 -15.67
CA GLN A 120 11.67 -5.36 -14.79
C GLN A 120 12.22 -4.91 -13.44
N HIS A 121 11.47 -4.03 -12.76
CA HIS A 121 11.74 -3.56 -11.39
C HIS A 121 12.05 -4.73 -10.43
N ILE A 122 11.25 -5.80 -10.49
CA ILE A 122 11.41 -6.97 -9.62
C ILE A 122 12.73 -7.71 -9.85
N THR A 123 13.25 -7.71 -11.08
CA THR A 123 14.50 -8.36 -11.45
C THR A 123 15.68 -7.47 -11.03
N PHE A 124 15.59 -6.18 -11.33
CA PHE A 124 16.62 -5.22 -10.96
C PHE A 124 16.80 -5.13 -9.45
N GLN A 125 15.71 -5.07 -8.67
CA GLN A 125 15.79 -4.92 -7.21
C GLN A 125 16.54 -6.06 -6.50
N LYS A 126 16.77 -7.19 -7.17
CA LYS A 126 17.44 -8.38 -6.63
C LYS A 126 18.77 -8.69 -7.32
N CYS A 127 19.12 -8.01 -8.41
CA CYS A 127 20.39 -8.25 -9.10
C CYS A 127 21.61 -7.92 -8.23
N SER A 128 22.77 -8.47 -8.55
CA SER A 128 24.02 -8.11 -7.89
C SER A 128 24.38 -6.65 -8.14
N THR A 129 25.02 -6.02 -7.17
CA THR A 129 25.57 -4.67 -7.28
C THR A 129 26.96 -4.63 -7.94
N LYS A 130 27.60 -5.79 -8.11
CA LYS A 130 29.02 -5.93 -8.49
C LYS A 130 29.38 -5.30 -9.83
N HIS A 131 28.46 -5.31 -10.79
CA HIS A 131 28.75 -4.97 -12.19
C HIS A 131 27.95 -3.77 -12.71
N LEU A 132 27.50 -2.88 -11.83
CA LEU A 132 26.69 -1.72 -12.21
C LEU A 132 27.49 -0.44 -12.49
N ARG A 133 28.80 -0.42 -12.18
CA ARG A 133 29.64 0.79 -12.20
C ARG A 133 29.68 1.50 -13.55
N ASP A 134 29.55 0.76 -14.64
CA ASP A 134 29.65 1.28 -16.01
C ASP A 134 28.27 1.40 -16.69
N TRP A 135 27.19 1.19 -15.94
CA TRP A 135 25.82 1.23 -16.45
C TRP A 135 25.13 2.53 -16.10
N THR A 136 24.54 3.15 -17.13
CA THR A 136 23.50 4.15 -16.98
C THR A 136 22.16 3.45 -16.84
N ILE A 137 21.45 3.71 -15.74
CA ILE A 137 20.20 3.04 -15.40
C ILE A 137 19.04 3.99 -15.67
N ILE A 138 18.06 3.56 -16.46
CA ILE A 138 16.83 4.29 -16.71
C ILE A 138 15.69 3.52 -16.04
N ILE A 139 15.09 4.10 -15.00
CA ILE A 139 13.97 3.53 -14.25
C ILE A 139 12.68 4.17 -14.74
N ASP A 140 11.74 3.36 -15.23
CA ASP A 140 10.43 3.82 -15.69
C ASP A 140 9.35 3.63 -14.62
N GLU A 141 8.71 4.72 -14.21
CA GLU A 141 7.85 4.85 -13.02
C GLU A 141 8.61 4.69 -11.68
N LEU A 142 8.05 5.20 -10.58
CA LEU A 142 8.67 5.00 -9.27
C LEU A 142 8.64 3.52 -8.87
N PRO A 143 9.80 2.92 -8.53
CA PRO A 143 9.82 1.60 -7.93
C PRO A 143 9.30 1.68 -6.49
N MET A 144 8.64 0.63 -6.04
CA MET A 144 8.26 0.51 -4.64
C MET A 144 9.52 0.18 -3.83
N PRO A 145 9.89 0.95 -2.79
CA PRO A 145 11.13 0.71 -2.04
C PRO A 145 10.98 -0.35 -0.94
N ILE A 146 9.75 -0.73 -0.59
CA ILE A 146 9.48 -1.60 0.55
C ILE A 146 8.27 -2.51 0.33
N SER A 147 8.30 -3.70 0.93
CA SER A 147 7.16 -4.61 1.08
C SER A 147 6.90 -4.93 2.55
N LEU A 148 5.64 -4.77 2.94
CA LEU A 148 5.15 -5.09 4.29
C LEU A 148 4.17 -6.26 4.20
N ARG A 149 4.57 -7.41 4.76
CA ARG A 149 3.75 -8.62 4.76
C ARG A 149 3.32 -8.96 6.18
N HIS A 150 2.08 -9.42 6.31
CA HIS A 150 1.49 -9.75 7.60
C HIS A 150 0.66 -11.03 7.48
N MET A 151 0.74 -11.85 8.52
CA MET A 151 0.24 -13.22 8.50
C MET A 151 -0.25 -13.58 9.90
N ALA A 152 -1.48 -14.08 10.02
CA ALA A 152 -2.03 -14.44 11.32
C ALA A 152 -1.95 -15.95 11.52
N PHE A 153 -1.48 -16.35 12.69
CA PHE A 153 -1.36 -17.74 13.12
C PHE A 153 -2.10 -17.93 14.44
N ASP A 154 -2.77 -19.07 14.60
CA ASP A 154 -3.12 -19.55 15.92
C ASP A 154 -1.91 -20.22 16.61
N GLN A 155 -2.04 -20.54 17.89
CA GLN A 155 -0.98 -21.16 18.68
C GLN A 155 -0.54 -22.53 18.14
N VAL A 156 -1.45 -23.31 17.55
CA VAL A 156 -1.15 -24.63 17.00
C VAL A 156 -0.34 -24.51 15.72
N GLN A 157 -0.74 -23.60 14.83
CA GLN A 157 -0.03 -23.31 13.59
C GLN A 157 1.36 -22.73 13.87
N LEU A 158 1.49 -21.86 14.86
CA LEU A 158 2.79 -21.31 15.25
C LEU A 158 3.74 -22.38 15.79
N LYS A 159 3.23 -23.32 16.60
CA LYS A 159 4.02 -24.47 17.10
C LYS A 159 4.58 -25.36 15.99
N ARG A 160 3.95 -25.37 14.80
CA ARG A 160 4.44 -26.09 13.62
C ARG A 160 5.64 -25.40 12.95
N LEU A 161 5.94 -24.15 13.30
CA LEU A 161 7.17 -23.47 12.89
C LEU A 161 8.28 -23.77 13.90
N ASP A 162 8.59 -25.05 14.09
CA ASP A 162 9.49 -25.53 15.15
C ASP A 162 10.97 -25.23 14.89
N LEU A 163 11.35 -24.84 13.67
CA LEU A 163 12.71 -24.48 13.30
C LEU A 163 13.11 -23.05 13.69
N ILE A 164 12.14 -22.23 14.11
CA ILE A 164 12.34 -20.85 14.52
C ILE A 164 12.02 -20.65 16.00
N GLU A 165 12.57 -19.59 16.57
CA GLU A 165 12.28 -19.12 17.92
C GLU A 165 11.97 -17.63 17.92
N ILE A 166 11.19 -17.19 18.92
CA ILE A 166 10.85 -15.79 19.12
C ILE A 166 11.69 -15.26 20.27
N ILE A 167 12.55 -14.28 20.00
CA ILE A 167 13.40 -13.60 20.99
C ILE A 167 13.14 -12.10 20.85
N ASP A 168 12.72 -11.45 21.93
CA ASP A 168 12.38 -10.01 21.97
C ASP A 168 11.40 -9.59 20.85
N ASN A 169 10.34 -10.39 20.65
CA ASN A 169 9.35 -10.24 19.58
C ASN A 169 9.92 -10.37 18.14
N GLN A 170 11.18 -10.78 17.98
CA GLN A 170 11.79 -11.03 16.67
C GLN A 170 11.90 -12.54 16.43
N ILE A 171 11.55 -12.97 15.23
CA ILE A 171 11.72 -14.37 14.80
C ILE A 171 13.16 -14.58 14.36
N LYS A 172 13.79 -15.61 14.91
CA LYS A 172 15.15 -16.04 14.57
C LYS A 172 15.19 -17.54 14.30
N ILE A 173 16.22 -17.99 13.59
CA ILE A 173 16.47 -19.42 13.37
C ILE A 173 16.99 -20.00 14.67
N LYS A 174 16.41 -21.12 15.13
CA LYS A 174 16.94 -21.83 16.29
C LYS A 174 18.39 -22.26 16.06
N LYS A 175 19.16 -22.34 17.13
CA LYS A 175 20.55 -22.83 17.07
C LYS A 175 20.61 -24.18 16.33
N ASN A 176 21.55 -24.30 15.40
CA ASN A 176 21.79 -25.48 14.56
C ASN A 176 20.65 -25.88 13.60
N LYS A 177 19.66 -25.01 13.36
CA LYS A 177 18.52 -25.29 12.45
C LYS A 177 18.60 -24.60 11.08
N TYR A 178 19.72 -23.96 10.77
CA TYR A 178 19.90 -23.22 9.51
C TYR A 178 19.77 -24.11 8.27
N GLU A 179 20.51 -25.23 8.22
CA GLU A 179 20.44 -26.15 7.08
C GLU A 179 19.08 -26.85 6.98
N ASP A 180 18.43 -27.14 8.10
CA ASP A 180 17.06 -27.71 8.13
C ASP A 180 16.06 -26.78 7.42
N ILE A 181 16.03 -25.49 7.79
CA ILE A 181 15.15 -24.49 7.14
C ILE A 181 15.47 -24.37 5.65
N LYS A 182 16.76 -24.33 5.30
CA LYS A 182 17.21 -24.22 3.90
C LYS A 182 16.76 -25.42 3.07
N ASN A 183 16.83 -26.63 3.64
CA ASN A 183 16.36 -27.85 2.99
C ASN A 183 14.83 -27.86 2.81
N GLU A 184 14.07 -27.40 3.81
CA GLU A 184 12.60 -27.29 3.68
C GLU A 184 12.19 -26.30 2.58
N VAL A 185 12.81 -25.11 2.56
CA VAL A 185 12.57 -24.11 1.52
C VAL A 185 12.93 -24.65 0.13
N ALA A 186 14.08 -25.32 0.00
CA ALA A 186 14.50 -25.93 -1.26
C ALA A 186 13.53 -27.02 -1.73
N THR A 187 13.03 -27.84 -0.81
CA THR A 187 12.06 -28.92 -1.08
C THR A 187 10.73 -28.35 -1.56
N PHE A 188 10.24 -27.30 -0.89
CA PHE A 188 9.01 -26.61 -1.31
C PHE A 188 9.17 -25.91 -2.68
N ASN A 189 10.34 -25.31 -2.96
CA ASN A 189 10.58 -24.70 -4.28
C ASN A 189 10.62 -25.75 -5.39
N LYS A 190 11.20 -26.94 -5.13
CA LYS A 190 11.20 -28.06 -6.07
C LYS A 190 9.78 -28.55 -6.35
N SER A 191 8.93 -28.71 -5.32
CA SER A 191 7.54 -29.15 -5.50
C SER A 191 6.70 -28.20 -6.36
N LYS A 192 6.97 -26.88 -6.32
CA LYS A 192 6.32 -25.91 -7.22
C LYS A 192 6.80 -25.95 -8.67
N SER A 193 8.02 -26.39 -8.91
CA SER A 193 8.66 -26.35 -10.23
C SER A 193 8.37 -27.58 -11.10
N GLN A 194 8.00 -28.72 -10.50
CA GLN A 194 7.73 -29.94 -11.24
C GLN A 194 6.24 -30.07 -11.56
N LYS A 195 5.92 -30.21 -12.87
CA LYS A 195 4.57 -30.51 -13.39
C LYS A 195 4.07 -31.92 -13.05
N TYR A 196 4.77 -32.69 -12.21
CA TYR A 196 4.43 -34.08 -11.87
C TYR A 196 4.48 -34.32 -10.35
N ASN A 197 3.37 -34.89 -9.85
CA ASN A 197 3.01 -35.15 -8.46
C ASN A 197 3.91 -36.18 -7.74
N GLN A 198 5.08 -35.80 -7.19
CA GLN A 198 5.82 -36.72 -6.29
C GLN A 198 6.55 -36.08 -5.10
N ILE A 199 6.51 -34.75 -4.90
CA ILE A 199 7.10 -34.11 -3.71
C ILE A 199 5.99 -33.40 -2.94
N ASP A 200 5.38 -34.12 -2.01
CA ASP A 200 4.43 -33.55 -1.06
C ASP A 200 5.19 -32.79 0.03
N THR A 201 5.05 -31.47 0.03
CA THR A 201 5.54 -30.61 1.10
C THR A 201 4.40 -30.32 2.08
N THR A 202 4.65 -30.54 3.36
CA THR A 202 3.72 -30.16 4.45
C THR A 202 3.83 -28.68 4.82
N LEU A 203 4.80 -27.97 4.23
CA LEU A 203 5.06 -26.57 4.50
C LEU A 203 4.00 -25.72 3.80
N SER A 204 3.27 -24.90 4.58
CA SER A 204 2.34 -23.94 3.97
C SER A 204 3.11 -22.84 3.22
N PRO A 205 2.52 -22.21 2.18
CA PRO A 205 3.12 -21.04 1.54
C PRO A 205 3.45 -19.93 2.55
N ALA A 206 2.67 -19.86 3.63
CA ALA A 206 2.86 -18.93 4.71
C ALA A 206 4.14 -19.21 5.53
N ALA A 207 4.34 -20.46 5.92
CA ALA A 207 5.52 -20.91 6.63
C ALA A 207 6.79 -20.75 5.77
N GLN A 208 6.69 -21.11 4.48
CA GLN A 208 7.77 -20.90 3.51
C GLN A 208 8.19 -19.44 3.44
N ASP A 209 7.25 -18.52 3.47
CA ASP A 209 7.54 -17.10 3.36
C ASP A 209 8.33 -16.57 4.56
N ILE A 210 7.97 -17.04 5.75
CA ILE A 210 8.69 -16.73 7.00
C ILE A 210 10.11 -17.31 6.93
N TYR A 211 10.24 -18.57 6.54
CA TYR A 211 11.55 -19.22 6.43
C TYR A 211 12.46 -18.54 5.41
N ASN A 212 11.94 -18.19 4.23
CA ASN A 212 12.65 -17.38 3.25
C ASN A 212 13.11 -16.03 3.82
N ALA A 213 12.22 -15.35 4.56
CA ALA A 213 12.53 -14.07 5.15
C ALA A 213 13.63 -14.15 6.20
N VAL A 214 13.58 -15.14 7.10
CA VAL A 214 14.59 -15.32 8.14
C VAL A 214 15.92 -15.80 7.54
N LEU A 215 15.92 -16.71 6.56
CA LEU A 215 17.13 -17.11 5.81
C LEU A 215 17.79 -15.90 5.12
N SER A 216 16.96 -15.01 4.57
CA SER A 216 17.40 -13.77 3.94
C SER A 216 17.75 -12.66 4.95
N LYS A 217 17.71 -12.97 6.26
CA LYS A 217 17.99 -12.03 7.36
C LYS A 217 17.11 -10.78 7.35
N LEU A 218 15.89 -10.89 6.83
CA LEU A 218 14.91 -9.81 6.87
C LEU A 218 14.39 -9.61 8.31
N PRO A 219 13.98 -8.38 8.68
CA PRO A 219 13.27 -8.16 9.93
C PRO A 219 11.92 -8.90 9.94
N VAL A 220 11.83 -9.93 10.79
CA VAL A 220 10.61 -10.71 11.02
C VAL A 220 10.21 -10.58 12.49
N PHE A 221 8.98 -10.15 12.75
CA PHE A 221 8.45 -9.92 14.09
C PHE A 221 7.23 -10.79 14.36
N ALA A 222 7.04 -11.17 15.62
CA ALA A 222 5.84 -11.84 16.12
C ALA A 222 5.16 -10.94 17.16
N ASP A 223 3.95 -10.49 16.86
CA ASP A 223 3.14 -9.65 17.73
C ASP A 223 1.93 -10.41 18.25
N ALA A 224 1.67 -10.34 19.56
CA ALA A 224 0.41 -10.79 20.13
C ALA A 224 -0.74 -9.87 19.67
N TYR A 225 -1.75 -10.45 19.04
CA TYR A 225 -2.95 -9.73 18.63
C TYR A 225 -4.10 -10.08 19.58
N HIS A 226 -4.46 -9.11 20.43
CA HIS A 226 -5.52 -9.26 21.42
C HIS A 226 -6.87 -9.31 20.68
N SER A 227 -7.27 -10.52 20.33
CA SER A 227 -8.60 -10.87 19.84
C SER A 227 -9.09 -12.07 20.65
N ALA A 228 -10.39 -12.36 20.62
CA ALA A 228 -11.02 -13.40 21.43
C ALA A 228 -10.35 -14.80 21.34
N ASN A 229 -9.52 -15.06 20.32
CA ASN A 229 -8.85 -16.33 20.07
C ASN A 229 -7.30 -16.27 20.12
N GLU A 230 -6.69 -15.31 20.82
CA GLU A 230 -5.21 -15.21 21.02
C GLU A 230 -4.38 -15.51 19.76
N LYS A 231 -4.58 -14.73 18.70
CA LYS A 231 -3.81 -14.89 17.46
C LYS A 231 -2.46 -14.21 17.57
N ILE A 232 -1.43 -14.83 17.00
CA ILE A 232 -0.11 -14.22 16.82
C ILE A 232 0.00 -13.74 15.38
N VAL A 233 0.39 -12.50 15.19
CA VAL A 233 0.60 -11.92 13.87
C VAL A 233 2.09 -11.84 13.61
N ILE A 234 2.53 -12.49 12.55
CA ILE A 234 3.89 -12.40 12.04
C ILE A 234 3.93 -11.28 11.01
N ARG A 235 4.88 -10.34 11.18
CA ARG A 235 5.16 -9.26 10.25
C ARG A 235 6.54 -9.42 9.65
N ILE A 236 6.63 -9.32 8.33
CA ILE A 236 7.89 -9.34 7.59
C ILE A 236 8.06 -7.98 6.93
N ILE A 237 9.22 -7.35 7.15
CA ILE A 237 9.61 -6.10 6.53
C ILE A 237 10.71 -6.40 5.51
N GLU A 238 10.49 -6.07 4.25
CA GLU A 238 11.47 -6.26 3.19
C GLU A 238 11.74 -4.93 2.51
N GLU A 239 12.96 -4.42 2.65
CA GLU A 239 13.42 -3.23 1.93
C GLU A 239 14.07 -3.68 0.63
N TYR A 240 13.56 -3.18 -0.49
CA TYR A 240 14.08 -3.54 -1.81
C TYR A 240 15.36 -2.74 -2.10
N GLY A 241 16.40 -3.43 -2.58
CA GLY A 241 17.75 -2.86 -2.69
C GLY A 241 17.99 -1.91 -3.88
N PHE A 242 16.98 -1.18 -4.35
CA PHE A 242 17.13 -0.21 -5.45
C PHE A 242 18.25 0.80 -5.15
N PHE A 243 18.26 1.36 -3.94
CA PHE A 243 19.21 2.41 -3.55
C PHE A 243 20.66 1.92 -3.47
N GLU A 244 20.89 0.69 -3.03
CA GLU A 244 22.23 0.07 -3.05
C GLU A 244 22.76 -0.07 -4.49
N ARG A 245 21.88 -0.37 -5.44
CA ARG A 245 22.20 -0.50 -6.87
C ARG A 245 22.43 0.86 -7.52
N PHE A 246 21.62 1.86 -7.17
CA PHE A 246 21.85 3.25 -7.59
C PHE A 246 23.20 3.76 -7.09
N HIS A 247 23.60 3.39 -5.87
CA HIS A 247 24.92 3.71 -5.34
C HIS A 247 26.06 3.09 -6.14
N MET A 248 25.84 1.97 -6.81
CA MET A 248 26.86 1.34 -7.65
C MET A 248 26.77 1.71 -9.13
N ALA A 249 25.70 2.37 -9.57
CA ALA A 249 25.52 2.79 -10.95
C ALA A 249 26.43 3.97 -11.34
N GLN A 250 26.72 4.08 -12.65
CA GLN A 250 27.39 5.26 -13.21
C GLN A 250 26.48 6.48 -13.10
N GLU A 251 25.24 6.33 -13.56
CA GLU A 251 24.23 7.38 -13.68
C GLU A 251 22.85 6.73 -13.52
N VAL A 252 21.90 7.45 -12.90
CA VAL A 252 20.53 6.97 -12.73
C VAL A 252 19.56 8.04 -13.20
N HIS A 253 18.70 7.67 -14.14
CA HIS A 253 17.56 8.46 -14.57
C HIS A 253 16.26 7.81 -14.08
N LEU A 254 15.35 8.63 -13.57
CA LEU A 254 14.05 8.21 -13.07
C LEU A 254 12.95 8.95 -13.83
N LEU A 255 12.11 8.19 -14.52
CA LEU A 255 10.94 8.72 -15.22
C LEU A 255 9.74 8.59 -14.28
N SER A 256 9.07 9.70 -13.95
CA SER A 256 7.94 9.64 -13.02
C SER A 256 6.89 10.70 -13.28
N ALA A 257 5.67 10.44 -12.80
CA ALA A 257 4.62 11.45 -12.71
C ALA A 257 4.71 12.30 -11.44
N THR A 258 5.25 11.74 -10.34
CA THR A 258 5.39 12.44 -9.07
C THR A 258 6.71 12.04 -8.40
N LEU A 259 7.15 12.78 -7.39
CA LEU A 259 8.34 12.37 -6.65
C LEU A 259 8.27 12.86 -5.20
N LYS A 260 8.22 14.18 -5.02
CA LYS A 260 8.27 14.81 -3.72
C LYS A 260 7.12 14.33 -2.84
N GLY A 261 7.44 13.88 -1.63
CA GLY A 261 6.46 13.35 -0.68
C GLY A 261 6.03 11.90 -0.93
N SER A 262 6.52 11.24 -1.98
CA SER A 262 6.28 9.81 -2.19
C SER A 262 7.10 8.93 -1.23
N LEU A 263 6.71 7.66 -1.13
CA LEU A 263 7.47 6.67 -0.38
C LEU A 263 8.87 6.48 -0.95
N PHE A 264 9.03 6.54 -2.28
CA PHE A 264 10.35 6.51 -2.92
C PHE A 264 11.21 7.71 -2.49
N ASP A 265 10.65 8.93 -2.48
CA ASP A 265 11.37 10.14 -2.03
C ASP A 265 11.83 10.03 -0.58
N TRP A 266 10.96 9.52 0.31
CA TRP A 266 11.33 9.30 1.71
C TRP A 266 12.56 8.39 1.84
N PHE A 267 12.55 7.23 1.15
CA PHE A 267 13.68 6.29 1.19
C PHE A 267 14.92 6.82 0.46
N ALA A 268 14.77 7.52 -0.66
CA ALA A 268 15.89 8.11 -1.40
C ALA A 268 16.64 9.12 -0.52
N ARG A 269 15.92 10.04 0.14
CA ARG A 269 16.51 10.97 1.10
C ARG A 269 17.12 10.26 2.29
N ALA A 270 16.48 9.19 2.79
CA ALA A 270 17.02 8.38 3.89
C ALA A 270 18.34 7.67 3.51
N ASN A 271 18.56 7.41 2.22
CA ASN A 271 19.80 6.83 1.68
C ASN A 271 20.78 7.89 1.13
N GLY A 272 20.55 9.18 1.40
CA GLY A 272 21.48 10.27 1.07
C GLY A 272 21.44 10.75 -0.38
N PHE A 273 20.39 10.43 -1.14
CA PHE A 273 20.23 10.90 -2.51
C PHE A 273 19.67 12.32 -2.60
N THR A 274 20.12 13.03 -3.63
CA THR A 274 19.54 14.31 -4.09
C THR A 274 19.04 14.17 -5.53
N TYR A 275 18.34 15.20 -6.02
CA TYR A 275 17.73 15.17 -7.34
C TYR A 275 18.31 16.25 -8.25
N ALA A 276 18.55 15.89 -9.50
CA ALA A 276 18.80 16.84 -10.58
C ALA A 276 17.79 16.62 -11.69
N HIS A 277 17.61 17.63 -12.55
CA HIS A 277 16.76 17.48 -13.72
C HIS A 277 17.37 16.48 -14.71
N SER A 278 16.53 15.63 -15.29
CA SER A 278 16.91 14.72 -16.38
C SER A 278 16.56 15.34 -17.73
N ASN A 279 17.42 15.12 -18.74
CA ASN A 279 17.21 15.63 -20.10
C ASN A 279 16.04 14.94 -20.83
N PHE A 280 15.37 13.96 -20.21
CA PHE A 280 14.22 13.24 -20.78
C PHE A 280 12.87 13.91 -20.51
N ALA A 281 12.82 15.01 -19.76
CA ALA A 281 11.57 15.75 -19.56
C ALA A 281 11.29 16.64 -20.77
N GLN A 282 10.15 16.42 -21.43
CA GLN A 282 9.59 17.41 -22.35
C GLN A 282 8.87 18.50 -21.54
N SER A 283 8.70 19.69 -22.12
CA SER A 283 7.89 20.76 -21.53
C SER A 283 6.49 20.22 -21.19
N THR A 284 6.05 20.39 -19.95
CA THR A 284 4.69 20.07 -19.54
C THR A 284 3.73 20.95 -20.35
N THR A 285 3.02 20.37 -21.31
CA THR A 285 1.86 21.04 -21.90
C THR A 285 0.72 20.98 -20.90
N ASP A 286 0.19 22.14 -20.53
CA ASP A 286 -0.99 22.22 -19.69
C ASP A 286 -2.13 21.42 -20.31
N ASN A 287 -2.84 20.65 -19.48
CA ASN A 287 -4.02 19.95 -19.94
C ASN A 287 -5.17 20.96 -20.09
N VAL A 288 -5.53 21.26 -21.34
CA VAL A 288 -6.56 22.26 -21.68
C VAL A 288 -7.98 21.66 -21.67
N LYS A 289 -8.10 20.35 -21.42
CA LYS A 289 -9.40 19.66 -21.46
C LYS A 289 -10.37 20.18 -20.40
N ASP A 290 -11.65 20.16 -20.75
CA ASP A 290 -12.73 20.38 -19.80
C ASP A 290 -12.82 19.17 -18.84
N VAL A 291 -12.41 19.38 -17.60
CA VAL A 291 -12.41 18.35 -16.56
C VAL A 291 -13.26 18.79 -15.39
N THR A 292 -14.21 17.94 -15.01
CA THR A 292 -14.96 18.09 -13.76
C THR A 292 -14.58 16.96 -12.80
N ILE A 293 -14.20 17.33 -11.57
CA ILE A 293 -13.82 16.42 -10.51
C ILE A 293 -14.93 16.44 -9.45
N TYR A 294 -15.49 15.27 -9.17
CA TYR A 294 -16.56 15.05 -8.19
C TYR A 294 -16.01 14.31 -6.97
N PRO A 295 -15.76 14.99 -5.84
CA PRO A 295 -15.50 14.34 -4.57
C PRO A 295 -16.72 13.55 -4.12
N MET A 296 -16.56 12.25 -3.82
CA MET A 296 -17.70 11.40 -3.39
C MET A 296 -17.95 11.45 -1.87
N LEU A 297 -16.93 11.80 -1.08
CA LEU A 297 -17.04 12.02 0.35
C LEU A 297 -16.96 13.51 0.67
N SER A 298 -17.87 13.96 1.53
CA SER A 298 -17.78 15.29 2.14
C SER A 298 -16.62 15.38 3.13
N ASP A 299 -16.20 16.59 3.49
CA ASP A 299 -15.10 16.85 4.44
C ASP A 299 -15.34 16.26 5.84
N LYS A 300 -16.58 15.89 6.17
CA LYS A 300 -16.93 15.22 7.43
C LYS A 300 -16.46 13.77 7.48
N ASN A 301 -16.18 13.16 6.31
CA ASN A 301 -15.66 11.80 6.18
C ASN A 301 -14.26 11.82 5.56
N HIS A 302 -13.37 10.99 6.11
CA HIS A 302 -12.13 10.63 5.44
C HIS A 302 -12.31 9.29 4.74
N CYS A 303 -11.74 9.13 3.55
CA CYS A 303 -11.75 7.84 2.87
C CYS A 303 -10.99 6.80 3.72
N SER A 304 -11.70 5.75 4.14
CA SER A 304 -11.14 4.62 4.90
C SER A 304 -11.92 3.34 4.61
N ARG A 305 -11.32 2.18 4.89
CA ARG A 305 -12.04 0.90 4.77
C ARG A 305 -13.31 0.88 5.61
N GLY A 306 -13.24 1.39 6.84
CA GLY A 306 -14.39 1.41 7.76
C GLY A 306 -15.52 2.37 7.36
N VAL A 307 -15.29 3.25 6.38
CA VAL A 307 -16.32 4.09 5.74
C VAL A 307 -16.82 3.43 4.46
N LEU A 308 -15.92 2.98 3.58
CA LEU A 308 -16.32 2.37 2.30
C LEU A 308 -17.06 1.03 2.47
N ASP A 309 -16.76 0.29 3.54
CA ASP A 309 -17.35 -1.01 3.88
C ASP A 309 -18.53 -0.91 4.86
N SER A 310 -18.83 0.29 5.39
CA SER A 310 -20.00 0.46 6.25
C SER A 310 -21.30 0.44 5.45
N VAL A 311 -22.39 0.10 6.12
CA VAL A 311 -23.75 0.30 5.59
C VAL A 311 -23.99 1.79 5.44
N ASP A 312 -24.52 2.18 4.29
CA ASP A 312 -25.00 3.52 4.03
C ASP A 312 -26.28 3.75 4.82
N GLY A 313 -26.21 4.61 5.84
CA GLY A 313 -27.36 4.92 6.69
C GLY A 313 -28.50 5.64 5.96
N ALA A 314 -28.25 6.17 4.76
CA ALA A 314 -29.26 6.79 3.90
C ALA A 314 -29.84 5.82 2.86
N SER A 315 -29.33 4.59 2.77
CA SER A 315 -29.83 3.56 1.85
C SER A 315 -30.92 2.74 2.54
N ASN A 316 -32.11 2.69 1.92
CA ASN A 316 -33.21 1.83 2.36
C ASN A 316 -32.88 0.32 2.23
N ASP A 317 -31.91 -0.02 1.38
CA ASP A 317 -31.58 -1.40 0.99
C ASP A 317 -30.41 -1.98 1.80
N GLY A 318 -29.89 -1.24 2.79
CA GLY A 318 -28.74 -1.64 3.59
C GLY A 318 -27.44 -1.79 2.79
N CYS A 319 -27.36 -1.14 1.62
CA CYS A 319 -26.19 -1.21 0.75
C CYS A 319 -24.94 -0.63 1.42
N LYS A 320 -23.77 -1.15 1.05
CA LYS A 320 -22.49 -0.59 1.49
C LYS A 320 -22.25 0.76 0.80
N VAL A 321 -21.55 1.67 1.48
CA VAL A 321 -21.21 3.00 0.97
C VAL A 321 -20.57 2.98 -0.42
N LEU A 322 -19.63 2.06 -0.65
CA LEU A 322 -19.01 1.92 -1.97
C LEU A 322 -20.02 1.56 -3.08
N GLN A 323 -21.00 0.70 -2.77
CA GLN A 323 -22.07 0.38 -3.71
C GLN A 323 -22.99 1.58 -3.92
N SER A 324 -23.33 2.32 -2.86
CA SER A 324 -24.12 3.55 -2.97
C SER A 324 -23.44 4.61 -3.82
N MET A 325 -22.13 4.80 -3.69
CA MET A 325 -21.34 5.69 -4.55
C MET A 325 -21.42 5.26 -6.01
N ALA A 326 -21.23 3.96 -6.28
CA ALA A 326 -21.31 3.43 -7.64
C ALA A 326 -22.72 3.59 -8.24
N ASN A 327 -23.78 3.34 -7.46
CA ASN A 327 -25.16 3.53 -7.88
C ASN A 327 -25.45 5.00 -8.20
N LEU A 328 -24.95 5.93 -7.37
CA LEU A 328 -25.08 7.36 -7.60
C LEU A 328 -24.40 7.76 -8.92
N ILE A 329 -23.19 7.26 -9.17
CA ILE A 329 -22.46 7.52 -10.42
C ILE A 329 -23.20 6.90 -11.62
N ASP A 330 -23.72 5.68 -11.49
CA ASP A 330 -24.46 5.00 -12.57
C ASP A 330 -25.69 5.79 -13.07
N GLN A 331 -26.34 6.51 -12.15
CA GLN A 331 -27.45 7.44 -12.45
C GLN A 331 -26.99 8.71 -13.19
N GLN A 332 -25.73 9.12 -13.02
CA GLN A 332 -25.13 10.27 -13.72
C GLN A 332 -24.58 9.92 -15.10
N LEU A 333 -24.38 8.62 -15.39
CA LEU A 333 -23.87 8.14 -16.67
C LEU A 333 -25.01 7.91 -17.66
N THR A 334 -24.84 8.40 -18.88
CA THR A 334 -25.72 8.06 -20.00
C THR A 334 -25.55 6.60 -20.43
N ASN A 335 -26.46 6.07 -21.26
CA ASN A 335 -26.41 4.68 -21.72
C ASN A 335 -25.22 4.36 -22.65
N GLN A 336 -24.52 5.38 -23.14
CA GLN A 336 -23.36 5.25 -24.03
C GLN A 336 -22.03 5.56 -23.33
N GLU A 337 -22.06 5.95 -22.05
CA GLU A 337 -20.86 6.24 -21.26
C GLU A 337 -20.44 5.02 -20.45
N TYR A 338 -19.14 4.72 -20.51
CA TYR A 338 -18.49 3.78 -19.60
C TYR A 338 -17.62 4.53 -18.59
N CYS A 339 -17.50 3.98 -17.39
CA CYS A 339 -16.68 4.52 -16.32
C CYS A 339 -15.65 3.49 -15.85
N LEU A 340 -14.37 3.89 -15.83
CA LEU A 340 -13.29 3.05 -15.32
C LEU A 340 -13.35 3.02 -13.79
N MET A 341 -13.63 1.86 -13.19
CA MET A 341 -13.75 1.72 -11.74
C MET A 341 -12.47 1.12 -11.15
N PHE A 342 -11.81 1.89 -10.28
CA PHE A 342 -10.62 1.49 -9.52
C PHE A 342 -10.98 1.37 -8.04
N ALA A 343 -11.31 0.16 -7.60
CA ALA A 343 -11.73 -0.11 -6.24
C ALA A 343 -11.17 -1.44 -5.72
N TYR A 344 -11.23 -1.64 -4.39
CA TYR A 344 -10.82 -2.91 -3.78
C TYR A 344 -11.71 -4.07 -4.20
N LYS A 345 -11.19 -5.31 -4.13
CA LYS A 345 -11.88 -6.53 -4.57
C LYS A 345 -13.26 -6.74 -3.92
N TRP A 346 -13.42 -6.38 -2.65
CA TRP A 346 -14.70 -6.50 -1.93
C TRP A 346 -15.73 -5.44 -2.35
N GLY A 347 -15.31 -4.42 -3.09
CA GLY A 347 -16.17 -3.42 -3.71
C GLY A 347 -16.62 -3.76 -5.13
N LYS A 348 -16.31 -4.97 -5.60
CA LYS A 348 -16.46 -5.33 -7.01
C LYS A 348 -17.87 -5.73 -7.45
N ASN A 349 -18.81 -5.80 -6.52
CA ASN A 349 -20.16 -6.33 -6.77
C ASN A 349 -21.11 -5.29 -7.40
N THR A 350 -20.58 -4.28 -8.07
CA THR A 350 -21.40 -3.34 -8.84
C THR A 350 -21.97 -4.05 -10.06
N HIS A 351 -23.28 -4.32 -10.06
CA HIS A 351 -23.95 -5.05 -11.14
C HIS A 351 -24.18 -4.23 -12.42
N SER A 352 -23.82 -2.95 -12.45
CA SER A 352 -23.97 -2.11 -13.65
C SER A 352 -22.95 -2.46 -14.73
N ARG A 353 -23.46 -2.62 -15.97
CA ARG A 353 -22.65 -2.82 -17.18
C ARG A 353 -21.89 -1.56 -17.62
N LYS A 354 -22.17 -0.39 -17.01
CA LYS A 354 -21.48 0.87 -17.33
C LYS A 354 -20.09 0.98 -16.68
N PHE A 355 -19.76 0.11 -15.72
CA PHE A 355 -18.44 0.10 -15.09
C PHE A 355 -17.49 -0.91 -15.70
N ILE A 356 -16.32 -0.43 -16.11
CA ILE A 356 -15.18 -1.27 -16.51
C ILE A 356 -14.25 -1.40 -15.32
N GLN A 357 -14.20 -2.59 -14.75
CA GLN A 357 -13.47 -2.79 -13.50
C GLN A 357 -11.97 -2.96 -13.73
N CYS A 358 -11.20 -2.06 -13.14
CA CYS A 358 -9.76 -1.99 -13.30
C CYS A 358 -9.03 -2.42 -12.01
N LYS A 359 -7.78 -2.88 -12.16
CA LYS A 359 -6.89 -3.06 -11.01
C LYS A 359 -6.48 -1.69 -10.47
N ILE A 360 -6.42 -1.53 -9.16
CA ILE A 360 -5.98 -0.28 -8.51
C ILE A 360 -4.57 0.09 -8.99
N ASP A 361 -3.65 -0.87 -9.03
CA ASP A 361 -2.37 -0.69 -9.71
C ASP A 361 -2.55 -1.04 -11.18
N SER A 362 -2.74 0.00 -12.00
CA SER A 362 -2.93 -0.10 -13.45
C SER A 362 -1.69 0.37 -14.23
N ARG A 363 -0.53 0.52 -13.57
CA ARG A 363 0.71 0.99 -14.22
C ARG A 363 1.04 0.17 -15.46
N GLY A 364 1.50 0.85 -16.52
CA GLY A 364 1.82 0.22 -17.81
C GLY A 364 0.64 -0.22 -18.70
N LEU A 365 -0.63 -0.02 -18.33
CA LEU A 365 -1.77 -0.37 -19.19
C LEU A 365 -2.21 0.79 -20.11
N ASN A 366 -1.94 0.71 -21.42
CA ASN A 366 -2.36 1.75 -22.38
C ASN A 366 -3.81 1.59 -22.91
N SER A 367 -4.63 0.76 -22.25
CA SER A 367 -6.03 0.56 -22.60
C SER A 367 -6.92 1.68 -22.07
N PHE A 368 -8.08 1.89 -22.70
CA PHE A 368 -9.16 2.79 -22.27
C PHE A 368 -8.94 4.30 -22.48
N THR A 369 -8.04 4.69 -23.39
CA THR A 369 -7.80 6.11 -23.76
C THR A 369 -9.00 6.77 -24.45
N ASP A 370 -10.00 5.99 -24.84
CA ASP A 370 -11.29 6.38 -25.38
C ASP A 370 -12.36 6.61 -24.29
N THR A 371 -12.10 6.22 -23.04
CA THR A 371 -13.05 6.38 -21.93
C THR A 371 -12.91 7.76 -21.29
N HIS A 372 -14.03 8.42 -20.94
CA HIS A 372 -14.05 9.79 -20.40
C HIS A 372 -14.40 9.89 -18.92
N CYS A 373 -14.79 8.78 -18.29
CA CYS A 373 -15.16 8.74 -16.88
C CYS A 373 -14.23 7.80 -16.09
N ALA A 374 -13.82 8.22 -14.90
CA ALA A 374 -13.13 7.35 -13.95
C ALA A 374 -13.70 7.51 -12.55
N PHE A 375 -13.79 6.39 -11.83
CA PHE A 375 -14.20 6.32 -10.43
C PHE A 375 -13.12 5.63 -9.60
N THR A 376 -12.55 6.35 -8.63
CA THR A 376 -11.52 5.82 -7.72
C THR A 376 -12.06 5.71 -6.29
N ALA A 377 -12.04 4.50 -5.73
CA ALA A 377 -12.53 4.20 -4.39
C ALA A 377 -11.58 3.29 -3.59
N PHE A 378 -10.50 3.89 -3.11
CA PHE A 378 -9.51 3.26 -2.22
C PHE A 378 -8.86 4.31 -1.32
N HIS A 379 -8.41 3.93 -0.11
CA HIS A 379 -8.06 4.90 0.93
C HIS A 379 -6.56 5.17 1.12
N GLY A 380 -5.68 4.26 0.69
CA GLY A 380 -4.22 4.37 0.90
C GLY A 380 -3.74 4.33 2.36
N ASN A 381 -4.63 4.45 3.36
CA ASN A 381 -4.26 4.29 4.77
C ASN A 381 -3.55 2.95 5.04
N PRO A 382 -2.44 2.97 5.79
CA PRO A 382 -1.76 1.75 6.20
C PRO A 382 -2.65 0.88 7.10
N ASN A 383 -2.46 -0.44 7.04
CA ASN A 383 -3.05 -1.36 8.00
C ASN A 383 -2.53 -1.03 9.42
N PRO A 384 -3.33 -1.15 10.50
CA PRO A 384 -2.84 -1.05 11.87
C PRO A 384 -1.48 -1.74 12.15
N LEU A 385 -1.26 -2.91 11.54
CA LEU A 385 -0.02 -3.68 11.66
C LEU A 385 1.18 -3.05 10.94
N ALA A 386 0.93 -2.25 9.91
CA ALA A 386 1.97 -1.52 9.18
C ALA A 386 2.56 -0.38 10.03
N TYR A 387 1.81 0.22 10.97
CA TYR A 387 2.34 1.28 11.84
C TYR A 387 3.54 0.81 12.68
N LYS A 388 3.45 -0.38 13.30
CA LYS A 388 4.60 -0.99 14.01
C LYS A 388 5.81 -1.21 13.09
N SER A 389 5.55 -1.49 11.82
CA SER A 389 6.61 -1.66 10.83
C SER A 389 7.26 -0.32 10.48
N PHE A 390 6.45 0.74 10.35
CA PHE A 390 6.94 2.11 10.14
C PHE A 390 7.77 2.61 11.31
N GLU A 391 7.37 2.35 12.55
CA GLU A 391 8.17 2.72 13.73
C GLU A 391 9.57 2.10 13.69
N TYR A 392 9.65 0.81 13.32
CA TYR A 392 10.93 0.13 13.15
C TYR A 392 11.79 0.78 12.04
N ILE A 393 11.19 1.05 10.87
CA ILE A 393 11.91 1.62 9.72
C ILE A 393 12.34 3.07 10.01
N ALA A 394 11.45 3.89 10.56
CA ALA A 394 11.72 5.27 10.93
C ALA A 394 12.86 5.34 11.95
N LYS A 395 12.85 4.44 12.95
CA LYS A 395 13.95 4.29 13.91
C LYS A 395 15.25 3.85 13.24
N LYS A 396 15.21 2.88 12.31
CA LYS A 396 16.39 2.42 11.55
C LYS A 396 17.08 3.57 10.81
N TYR A 397 16.30 4.48 10.22
CA TYR A 397 16.81 5.61 9.44
C TYR A 397 16.93 6.92 10.24
N ASN A 398 16.66 6.90 11.54
CA ASN A 398 16.62 8.09 12.40
C ASN A 398 15.76 9.24 11.82
N ARG A 399 14.52 8.91 11.42
CA ARG A 399 13.56 9.81 10.78
C ARG A 399 12.18 9.73 11.44
N SER A 400 11.30 10.65 11.07
CA SER A 400 9.94 10.69 11.62
C SER A 400 9.05 9.56 11.07
N THR A 401 8.35 8.86 11.98
CA THR A 401 7.31 7.89 11.62
C THR A 401 6.14 8.56 10.90
N ASP A 402 5.79 9.80 11.26
CA ASP A 402 4.68 10.53 10.65
C ASP A 402 4.99 10.91 9.20
N GLU A 403 6.23 11.30 8.92
CA GLU A 403 6.68 11.54 7.53
C GLU A 403 6.57 10.27 6.68
N LEU A 404 6.92 9.10 7.24
CA LEU A 404 6.81 7.82 6.54
C LEU A 404 5.34 7.42 6.31
N GLN A 405 4.46 7.65 7.28
CA GLN A 405 3.02 7.43 7.12
C GLN A 405 2.42 8.34 6.05
N ASN A 406 2.80 9.61 6.03
CA ASN A 406 2.38 10.56 5.01
C ASN A 406 2.88 10.15 3.62
N ALA A 407 4.14 9.71 3.53
CA ALA A 407 4.71 9.21 2.28
C ALA A 407 4.01 7.95 1.76
N TRP A 408 3.64 7.05 2.67
CA TRP A 408 2.81 5.89 2.35
C TRP A 408 1.44 6.30 1.81
N LYS A 409 0.74 7.20 2.52
CA LYS A 409 -0.58 7.69 2.09
C LYS A 409 -0.49 8.39 0.74
N PHE A 410 0.53 9.21 0.51
CA PHE A 410 0.77 9.88 -0.76
C PHE A 410 0.88 8.86 -1.91
N THR A 411 1.76 7.86 -1.78
CA THR A 411 1.99 6.86 -2.83
C THR A 411 0.75 5.98 -3.07
N TYR A 412 0.10 5.48 -2.02
CA TYR A 412 -1.02 4.53 -2.16
C TYR A 412 -2.39 5.18 -2.37
N LYS A 413 -2.52 6.50 -2.14
CA LYS A 413 -3.76 7.26 -2.39
C LYS A 413 -3.60 8.24 -3.55
N LEU A 414 -2.77 9.26 -3.39
CA LEU A 414 -2.70 10.40 -4.30
C LEU A 414 -2.04 10.03 -5.64
N GLU A 415 -0.83 9.49 -5.59
CA GLU A 415 -0.09 9.07 -6.78
C GLU A 415 -0.83 7.96 -7.54
N MET A 416 -1.38 6.98 -6.81
CA MET A 416 -2.18 5.91 -7.39
C MET A 416 -3.46 6.44 -8.07
N THR A 417 -4.17 7.40 -7.46
CA THR A 417 -5.32 8.04 -8.10
C THR A 417 -4.91 8.79 -9.37
N LEU A 418 -3.82 9.57 -9.33
CA LEU A 418 -3.31 10.27 -10.51
C LEU A 418 -3.04 9.30 -11.66
N GLN A 419 -2.34 8.20 -11.39
CA GLN A 419 -2.05 7.19 -12.40
C GLN A 419 -3.32 6.56 -13.00
N ASN A 420 -4.35 6.36 -12.18
CA ASN A 420 -5.62 5.77 -12.58
C ASN A 420 -6.51 6.71 -13.38
N VAL A 421 -6.68 7.97 -12.94
CA VAL A 421 -7.53 8.93 -13.69
C VAL A 421 -6.94 9.25 -15.05
N PHE A 422 -5.61 9.27 -15.17
CA PHE A 422 -4.96 9.41 -16.47
C PHE A 422 -5.11 8.17 -17.36
N ARG A 423 -5.73 7.05 -16.95
CA ARG A 423 -6.07 5.97 -17.90
C ARG A 423 -7.21 6.34 -18.84
N THR A 424 -7.98 7.37 -18.49
CA THR A 424 -9.00 7.94 -19.35
C THR A 424 -8.37 8.67 -20.55
N SER A 425 -9.25 9.24 -21.36
CA SER A 425 -8.90 10.16 -22.44
C SER A 425 -8.06 11.36 -22.01
N LEU A 426 -7.82 11.64 -20.72
CA LEU A 426 -6.85 12.66 -20.28
C LEU A 426 -5.45 12.51 -20.92
N ARG A 427 -5.06 11.29 -21.31
CA ARG A 427 -3.80 11.04 -22.04
C ARG A 427 -3.85 11.33 -23.53
N SER A 428 -5.03 11.31 -24.12
CA SER A 428 -5.19 11.50 -25.56
C SER A 428 -5.10 12.98 -25.90
N LYS A 429 -4.21 13.37 -26.80
CA LYS A 429 -4.13 14.74 -27.32
C LYS A 429 -5.20 15.05 -28.37
N THR A 430 -5.84 14.03 -28.94
CA THR A 430 -6.76 14.18 -30.06
C THR A 430 -8.24 14.15 -29.68
N ILE A 431 -8.56 13.67 -28.48
CA ILE A 431 -9.96 13.53 -28.03
C ILE A 431 -10.33 14.71 -27.13
N ASP A 432 -11.26 15.55 -27.55
CA ASP A 432 -11.65 16.77 -26.82
C ASP A 432 -12.97 16.64 -26.03
N LYS A 433 -13.36 15.41 -25.67
CA LYS A 433 -14.57 15.19 -24.88
C LYS A 433 -14.36 15.58 -23.41
N PRO A 434 -15.37 16.17 -22.74
CA PRO A 434 -15.29 16.47 -21.31
C PRO A 434 -15.02 15.22 -20.47
N VAL A 435 -14.17 15.35 -19.46
CA VAL A 435 -13.78 14.25 -18.57
C VAL A 435 -14.42 14.43 -17.20
N LYS A 436 -15.06 13.37 -16.69
CA LYS A 436 -15.67 13.34 -15.35
C LYS A 436 -14.87 12.41 -14.44
N LEU A 437 -14.32 12.95 -13.36
CA LEU A 437 -13.50 12.21 -12.40
C LEU A 437 -14.22 12.10 -11.06
N TYR A 438 -14.70 10.92 -10.71
CA TYR A 438 -15.30 10.63 -9.41
C TYR A 438 -14.22 10.15 -8.46
N VAL A 439 -13.82 11.01 -7.51
CA VAL A 439 -12.69 10.77 -6.62
C VAL A 439 -13.12 10.58 -5.17
N GLN A 440 -12.21 10.06 -4.35
CA GLN A 440 -12.54 9.65 -2.99
C GLN A 440 -13.04 10.81 -2.12
N ASP A 441 -12.32 11.93 -2.11
CA ASP A 441 -12.54 13.08 -1.23
C ASP A 441 -11.85 14.34 -1.77
N ASN A 442 -12.09 15.47 -1.11
CA ASN A 442 -11.56 16.77 -1.49
C ASN A 442 -10.03 16.86 -1.49
N GLU A 443 -9.34 16.08 -0.64
CA GLU A 443 -7.87 16.01 -0.66
C GLU A 443 -7.35 15.54 -2.03
N VAL A 444 -8.00 14.51 -2.59
CA VAL A 444 -7.64 13.98 -3.91
C VAL A 444 -8.00 14.96 -5.03
N ALA A 445 -9.18 15.59 -4.95
CA ALA A 445 -9.62 16.55 -5.97
C ALA A 445 -8.65 17.74 -6.06
N ASN A 446 -8.30 18.32 -4.92
CA ASN A 446 -7.31 19.40 -4.84
C ASN A 446 -5.92 18.96 -5.30
N PHE A 447 -5.49 17.75 -4.94
CA PHE A 447 -4.21 17.22 -5.42
C PHE A 447 -4.15 17.12 -6.95
N LEU A 448 -5.18 16.55 -7.59
CA LEU A 448 -5.22 16.42 -9.05
C LEU A 448 -5.22 17.78 -9.75
N LYS A 449 -6.03 18.72 -9.22
CA LYS A 449 -6.11 20.10 -9.72
C LYS A 449 -4.77 20.82 -9.64
N ASN A 450 -4.13 20.78 -8.48
CA ASN A 450 -2.86 21.46 -8.24
C ASN A 450 -1.67 20.84 -8.99
N MET A 451 -1.75 19.55 -9.33
CA MET A 451 -0.62 18.86 -9.95
C MET A 451 -0.62 19.00 -11.49
N TYR A 452 -1.70 18.59 -12.17
CA TYR A 452 -1.72 18.49 -13.63
C TYR A 452 -3.04 18.89 -14.29
N LEU A 453 -4.04 19.29 -13.51
CA LEU A 453 -5.37 19.67 -14.01
C LEU A 453 -5.78 21.06 -13.50
N PRO A 454 -4.99 22.12 -13.72
CA PRO A 454 -5.21 23.44 -13.11
C PRO A 454 -6.58 24.05 -13.44
N ASN A 455 -7.10 23.76 -14.64
CA ASN A 455 -8.38 24.25 -15.13
C ASN A 455 -9.59 23.40 -14.69
N ALA A 456 -9.36 22.32 -13.94
CA ALA A 456 -10.45 21.44 -13.51
C ALA A 456 -11.43 22.16 -12.56
N LYS A 457 -12.72 21.91 -12.78
CA LYS A 457 -13.80 22.33 -11.88
C LYS A 457 -13.99 21.25 -10.82
N ILE A 458 -14.00 21.64 -9.55
CA ILE A 458 -14.37 20.74 -8.46
C ILE A 458 -15.86 20.97 -8.19
N ASP A 459 -16.64 19.90 -8.25
CA ASP A 459 -18.10 19.91 -8.07
C ASP A 459 -18.48 18.99 -6.90
N ASP A 460 -18.85 19.61 -5.78
CA ASP A 460 -19.24 18.94 -4.54
C ASP A 460 -20.70 18.45 -4.53
N SER A 461 -21.46 18.60 -5.61
CA SER A 461 -22.88 18.22 -5.67
C SER A 461 -23.15 16.74 -5.37
N LEU A 462 -22.16 15.87 -5.57
CA LEU A 462 -22.24 14.45 -5.29
C LEU A 462 -21.60 14.04 -3.94
N ALA A 463 -20.98 14.97 -3.22
CA ALA A 463 -20.29 14.70 -1.98
C ALA A 463 -21.30 14.38 -0.85
N LYS A 464 -21.18 13.19 -0.24
CA LYS A 464 -22.09 12.76 0.83
C LYS A 464 -21.37 12.40 2.12
N THR A 465 -22.06 12.62 3.24
CA THR A 465 -21.65 12.12 4.55
C THR A 465 -22.33 10.79 4.84
N TYR A 466 -21.66 9.67 4.55
CA TYR A 466 -22.22 8.33 4.75
C TYR A 466 -22.15 7.79 6.18
N LYS A 467 -21.19 8.25 6.98
CA LYS A 467 -20.99 7.81 8.36
C LYS A 467 -20.81 9.01 9.27
N GLU A 468 -21.83 9.34 10.04
CA GLU A 468 -21.66 10.32 11.11
C GLU A 468 -20.77 9.73 12.20
N LYS A 469 -19.76 10.48 12.65
CA LYS A 469 -19.01 10.11 13.85
C LYS A 469 -19.99 10.13 15.03
N LYS A 470 -20.44 8.95 15.47
CA LYS A 470 -21.10 8.84 16.77
C LYS A 470 -20.15 9.43 17.81
N LYS A 471 -20.61 10.41 18.60
CA LYS A 471 -19.85 10.91 19.74
C LYS A 471 -19.41 9.68 20.55
N PRO A 472 -18.12 9.52 20.90
CA PRO A 472 -17.67 8.39 21.68
C PRO A 472 -18.37 8.45 23.05
N GLY A 473 -19.45 7.70 23.18
CA GLY A 473 -20.07 7.39 24.45
C GLY A 473 -19.36 6.18 25.06
N PRO A 474 -19.30 6.07 26.39
CA PRO A 474 -18.86 4.85 27.03
C PRO A 474 -19.69 3.66 26.51
N THR A 475 -19.01 2.55 26.23
CA THR A 475 -19.66 1.30 25.81
C THR A 475 -20.82 1.00 26.77
N PRO A 476 -22.05 0.78 26.28
CA PRO A 476 -23.19 0.52 27.14
C PRO A 476 -22.90 -0.71 28.01
N HIS A 477 -23.15 -0.61 29.31
CA HIS A 477 -22.92 -1.73 30.23
C HIS A 477 -23.82 -2.93 29.84
N PRO A 478 -23.35 -4.19 29.90
CA PRO A 478 -24.14 -5.37 29.50
C PRO A 478 -25.51 -5.46 30.17
N GLU A 479 -25.58 -5.08 31.45
CA GLU A 479 -26.81 -5.09 32.26
C GLU A 479 -27.70 -3.85 32.05
N ARG A 480 -27.38 -2.95 31.10
CA ARG A 480 -28.12 -1.69 30.88
C ARG A 480 -29.58 -1.95 30.51
N GLU A 481 -29.85 -2.86 29.59
CA GLU A 481 -31.22 -3.13 29.14
C GLU A 481 -32.07 -3.70 30.28
N LYS A 482 -31.54 -4.69 31.01
CA LYS A 482 -32.19 -5.24 32.20
C LYS A 482 -32.47 -4.17 33.25
N ALA A 483 -31.51 -3.29 33.52
CA ALA A 483 -31.69 -2.17 34.45
C ALA A 483 -32.79 -1.20 34.01
N ILE A 484 -32.86 -0.87 32.71
CA ILE A 484 -33.88 0.01 32.14
C ILE A 484 -35.27 -0.62 32.27
N THR A 485 -35.41 -1.90 31.92
CA THR A 485 -36.69 -2.64 32.04
C THR A 485 -37.20 -2.68 33.48
N MET A 486 -36.32 -2.97 34.45
CA MET A 486 -36.70 -2.98 35.87
C MET A 486 -37.10 -1.59 36.38
N LEU A 487 -36.41 -0.53 35.95
CA LEU A 487 -36.77 0.86 36.29
C LEU A 487 -38.10 1.28 35.67
N GLN A 488 -38.38 0.88 34.42
CA GLN A 488 -39.65 1.15 33.76
C GLN A 488 -40.82 0.42 34.41
N ALA A 489 -40.58 -0.78 34.95
CA ALA A 489 -41.53 -1.54 35.77
C ALA A 489 -41.74 -0.97 37.19
N GLY A 490 -41.16 0.20 37.50
CA GLY A 490 -41.38 0.90 38.77
C GLY A 490 -40.52 0.42 39.94
N MET A 491 -39.53 -0.44 39.70
CA MET A 491 -38.67 -0.92 40.78
C MET A 491 -37.79 0.20 41.37
N LYS A 492 -37.60 0.18 42.69
CA LYS A 492 -36.73 1.15 43.38
C LYS A 492 -35.29 1.01 42.91
N GLN A 493 -34.62 2.13 42.68
CA GLN A 493 -33.22 2.18 42.17
C GLN A 493 -32.25 1.31 42.99
N ALA A 494 -32.41 1.25 44.31
CA ALA A 494 -31.58 0.43 45.20
C ALA A 494 -31.77 -1.10 45.02
N VAL A 495 -32.92 -1.53 44.50
CA VAL A 495 -33.22 -2.93 44.16
C VAL A 495 -32.62 -3.26 42.80
N VAL A 496 -32.76 -2.35 41.83
CA VAL A 496 -32.16 -2.51 40.49
C VAL A 496 -30.64 -2.56 40.57
N ALA A 497 -30.00 -1.68 41.35
CA ALA A 497 -28.55 -1.68 41.55
C ALA A 497 -28.03 -3.02 42.11
N ARG A 498 -28.75 -3.60 43.08
CA ARG A 498 -28.41 -4.93 43.64
C ARG A 498 -28.58 -6.06 42.63
N ALA A 499 -29.66 -6.03 41.85
CA ALA A 499 -29.98 -7.10 40.88
C ALA A 499 -29.10 -7.08 39.62
N THR A 500 -28.58 -5.91 39.24
CA THR A 500 -27.76 -5.71 38.03
C THR A 500 -26.27 -5.54 38.33
N LYS A 501 -25.90 -5.48 39.62
CA LYS A 501 -24.53 -5.18 40.11
C LYS A 501 -23.97 -3.86 39.55
N LEU A 502 -24.84 -2.97 39.09
CA LEU A 502 -24.49 -1.64 38.63
C LEU A 502 -24.34 -0.69 39.81
N ASP A 503 -23.42 0.26 39.70
CA ASP A 503 -23.29 1.30 40.71
C ASP A 503 -24.55 2.17 40.78
N LYS A 504 -24.82 2.70 41.97
CA LYS A 504 -26.03 3.47 42.26
C LYS A 504 -26.12 4.74 41.41
N MET A 505 -24.99 5.34 41.02
CA MET A 505 -24.95 6.55 40.20
C MET A 505 -25.39 6.26 38.76
N THR A 506 -24.93 5.15 38.18
CA THR A 506 -25.35 4.69 36.85
C THR A 506 -26.85 4.40 36.79
N ILE A 507 -27.40 3.72 37.81
CA ILE A 507 -28.86 3.49 37.91
C ILE A 507 -29.63 4.81 38.07
N CYS A 508 -29.11 5.76 38.84
CA CYS A 508 -29.72 7.07 39.02
C CYS A 508 -29.79 7.85 37.70
N ASN A 509 -28.71 7.81 36.92
CA ASN A 509 -28.63 8.43 35.60
C ASN A 509 -29.63 7.81 34.62
N TYR A 510 -29.78 6.48 34.62
CA TYR A 510 -30.80 5.81 33.81
C TYR A 510 -32.22 6.20 34.21
N ALA A 511 -32.52 6.25 35.51
CA ALA A 511 -33.83 6.68 35.99
C ALA A 511 -34.14 8.15 35.64
N LYS A 512 -33.12 9.03 35.68
CA LYS A 512 -33.25 10.44 35.29
C LYS A 512 -33.57 10.57 33.79
N ALA A 513 -32.87 9.82 32.94
CA ALA A 513 -33.13 9.78 31.50
C ALA A 513 -34.55 9.29 31.18
N ILE A 514 -35.01 8.22 31.84
CA ILE A 514 -36.39 7.70 31.67
C ILE A 514 -37.43 8.73 32.08
N ARG A 515 -37.21 9.46 33.18
CA ARG A 515 -38.12 10.53 33.62
C ARG A 515 -38.17 11.71 32.64
N GLN A 516 -37.04 12.09 32.08
CA GLN A 516 -36.96 13.16 31.08
C GLN A 516 -37.72 12.79 29.80
N ILE A 517 -37.62 11.53 29.36
CA ILE A 517 -38.37 11.02 28.20
C ILE A 517 -39.89 11.05 28.48
N LYS A 518 -40.32 10.52 29.63
CA LYS A 518 -41.75 10.55 30.03
C LYS A 518 -42.31 11.96 30.21
N ALA A 519 -41.49 12.90 30.72
CA ALA A 519 -41.88 14.30 30.84
C ALA A 519 -42.02 14.98 29.47
N GLY A 520 -41.15 14.65 28.51
CA GLY A 520 -41.26 15.10 27.13
C GLY A 520 -42.51 14.56 26.42
N GLU A 521 -42.84 13.29 26.61
CA GLU A 521 -44.04 12.66 26.03
C GLU A 521 -45.36 13.27 26.57
N ASN A 522 -45.42 13.60 27.87
CA ASN A 522 -46.57 14.28 28.46
C ASN A 522 -46.70 15.76 28.03
N SER A 523 -45.60 16.41 27.65
CA SER A 523 -45.64 17.77 27.11
C SER A 523 -46.08 17.83 25.64
N ALA A 524 -45.92 16.74 24.89
CA ALA A 524 -46.38 16.62 23.50
C ALA A 524 -47.88 16.28 23.37
N SER A 525 -48.51 15.77 24.43
CA SER A 525 -49.95 15.43 24.45
C SER A 525 -50.87 16.57 24.94
N SER A 526 -50.31 17.73 25.35
CA SER A 526 -51.05 18.87 25.90
C SER A 526 -51.07 20.12 25.01
N THR A 527 -50.67 20.03 23.75
CA THR A 527 -50.95 21.08 22.77
C THR A 527 -52.41 21.00 22.35
N HIS A 528 -53.27 21.75 23.04
CA HIS A 528 -54.56 22.17 22.48
C HIS A 528 -54.31 22.83 21.11
N THR A 529 -54.98 22.34 20.07
CA THR A 529 -54.93 22.96 18.75
C THR A 529 -55.62 24.33 18.81
N LEU A 530 -55.12 25.29 18.04
CA LEU A 530 -55.68 26.64 17.90
C LEU A 530 -57.17 26.64 17.50
N GLU A 531 -57.66 25.53 16.95
CA GLU A 531 -59.07 25.26 16.62
C GLU A 531 -59.98 24.95 17.82
N GLN A 532 -59.42 24.70 19.01
CA GLN A 532 -60.19 24.54 20.26
C GLN A 532 -60.30 25.84 21.07
N TRP A 533 -59.67 26.92 20.60
CA TRP A 533 -59.67 28.24 21.25
C TRP A 533 -60.39 29.33 20.43
N LEU A 534 -60.70 29.06 19.16
CA LEU A 534 -61.60 29.83 18.29
C LEU A 534 -62.97 29.13 18.25
#